data_AF-R2R6T5-F1
#
_entry.id   AF-R2R6T5-F1
#
_cell.length_a   1.000
_cell.length_b   1.000
_cell.length_c   1.000
_cell.angle_alpha   90.00
_cell.angle_beta   90.00
_cell.angle_gamma   90.00
#
_symmetry.space_group_name_H-M   'P 1'
#
loop_
_entity.id
_entity.type
_entity.pdbx_description
1 polymer ?
#
loop_
_entity_poly.entity_id
_entity_poly.type
_entity_poly.pdbx_seq_one_letter_code
_entity_poly.pdbx_strand_id
1 'polypeptide(L)'
;MTIEEIVTLLKKFSSEKFKKNIIKLGIPAEHTIGVPTSDLRKLAKKIPKEKDFLIELWQTDYHECKILTVLALNPKDCTTEDINFFMDGIISWDLCDLFCKNILIKQADFDRFIQGWIDSKDLFYKRAAFSLIASTSTHASLSITEIKNYLDLIAIHSDDDRLLVKKAASWSLRELGKTNDEAKDLAIRTAEEMQKQDSKAKQWIAKDALKELILLVQAPGRSRLISSKSKMGKEV
;
A
#
# COMPACT_ATOMS: atom_id res chain seq x y z
N MET A 1 -18.17 -23.72 -1.22
CA MET A 1 -17.95 -22.99 -2.49
C MET A 1 -16.61 -23.46 -3.02
N THR A 2 -16.54 -23.99 -4.23
CA THR A 2 -15.29 -24.47 -4.84
C THR A 2 -14.53 -23.33 -5.55
N ILE A 3 -13.29 -23.57 -5.94
CA ILE A 3 -12.50 -22.59 -6.72
C ILE A 3 -13.16 -22.32 -8.07
N GLU A 4 -13.69 -23.35 -8.75
CA GLU A 4 -14.38 -23.20 -10.04
C GLU A 4 -15.63 -22.34 -9.91
N GLU A 5 -16.39 -22.52 -8.83
CA GLU A 5 -17.56 -21.67 -8.52
C GLU A 5 -17.13 -20.22 -8.28
N ILE A 6 -16.04 -19.98 -7.54
CA ILE A 6 -15.49 -18.64 -7.31
C ILE A 6 -15.07 -18.00 -8.64
N VAL A 7 -14.29 -18.69 -9.47
CA VAL A 7 -13.83 -18.18 -10.77
C VAL A 7 -15.01 -17.87 -11.69
N THR A 8 -16.05 -18.71 -11.67
CA THR A 8 -17.29 -18.46 -12.42
C THR A 8 -17.99 -17.17 -11.94
N LEU A 9 -18.09 -16.97 -10.62
CA LEU A 9 -18.64 -15.74 -10.05
C LEU A 9 -17.80 -14.51 -10.39
N LEU A 10 -16.47 -14.62 -10.33
CA LEU A 10 -15.55 -13.54 -10.70
C LEU A 10 -15.75 -13.13 -12.16
N LYS A 11 -15.83 -14.09 -13.08
CA LYS A 11 -16.14 -13.82 -14.50
C LYS A 11 -17.48 -13.10 -14.68
N LYS A 12 -18.50 -13.46 -13.89
CA LYS A 12 -19.81 -12.79 -13.91
C LYS A 12 -19.76 -11.36 -13.37
N PHE A 13 -18.88 -11.06 -12.42
CA PHE A 13 -18.70 -9.71 -11.86
C PHE A 13 -17.68 -8.86 -12.64
N SER A 14 -17.08 -9.42 -13.68
CA SER A 14 -16.05 -8.74 -14.47
C SER A 14 -16.61 -7.52 -15.22
N SER A 15 -15.75 -6.53 -15.41
CA SER A 15 -16.04 -5.36 -16.21
C SER A 15 -14.84 -5.03 -17.09
N GLU A 16 -15.02 -5.10 -18.41
CA GLU A 16 -13.97 -4.73 -19.37
C GLU A 16 -13.47 -3.29 -19.20
N LYS A 17 -14.38 -2.37 -18.83
CA LYS A 17 -14.01 -0.99 -18.52
C LYS A 17 -13.10 -0.93 -17.29
N PHE A 18 -13.43 -1.67 -16.24
CA PHE A 18 -12.61 -1.74 -15.04
C PHE A 18 -11.25 -2.41 -15.32
N LYS A 19 -11.26 -3.55 -16.03
CA LYS A 19 -10.05 -4.27 -16.48
C LYS A 19 -9.09 -3.36 -17.22
N LYS A 20 -9.57 -2.65 -18.26
CA LYS A 20 -8.75 -1.70 -19.02
C LYS A 20 -8.17 -0.60 -18.15
N ASN A 21 -8.91 -0.15 -17.14
CA ASN A 21 -8.43 0.88 -16.23
C ASN A 21 -7.31 0.37 -15.31
N ILE A 22 -7.48 -0.78 -14.66
CA ILE A 22 -6.44 -1.32 -13.76
C ILE A 22 -5.17 -1.74 -14.51
N ILE A 23 -5.29 -2.24 -15.74
CA ILE A 23 -4.13 -2.52 -16.60
C ILE A 23 -3.35 -1.23 -16.92
N LYS A 24 -4.05 -0.13 -17.25
CA LYS A 24 -3.41 1.19 -17.44
C LYS A 24 -2.71 1.70 -16.18
N LEU A 25 -3.15 1.27 -15.00
CA LEU A 25 -2.52 1.60 -13.72
C LEU A 25 -1.33 0.69 -13.39
N GLY A 26 -1.00 -0.28 -14.26
CA GLY A 26 0.17 -1.16 -14.11
C GLY A 26 -0.13 -2.50 -13.46
N ILE A 27 -1.39 -2.93 -13.39
CA ILE A 27 -1.73 -4.32 -13.01
C ILE A 27 -1.47 -5.22 -14.22
N PRO A 28 -0.78 -6.37 -14.07
CA PRO A 28 -0.53 -7.29 -15.17
C PRO A 28 -1.84 -7.70 -15.88
N ALA A 29 -1.86 -7.62 -17.20
CA ALA A 29 -3.04 -8.00 -17.98
C ALA A 29 -3.29 -9.51 -17.97
N GLU A 30 -2.20 -10.27 -17.89
CA GLU A 30 -2.19 -11.71 -17.76
C GLU A 30 -2.95 -12.11 -16.50
N HIS A 31 -3.88 -13.06 -16.64
CA HIS A 31 -4.71 -13.59 -15.56
C HIS A 31 -5.55 -12.56 -14.74
N THR A 32 -5.69 -11.33 -15.22
CA THR A 32 -6.63 -10.35 -14.63
C THR A 32 -8.02 -10.51 -15.23
N ILE A 33 -9.03 -10.72 -14.37
CA ILE A 33 -10.44 -10.88 -14.76
C ILE A 33 -11.13 -9.52 -14.94
N GLY A 34 -10.80 -8.53 -14.11
CA GLY A 34 -11.39 -7.19 -14.14
C GLY A 34 -12.56 -7.00 -13.18
N VAL A 35 -12.49 -7.53 -11.96
CA VAL A 35 -13.57 -7.40 -10.97
C VAL A 35 -13.33 -6.21 -10.04
N PRO A 36 -14.32 -5.30 -9.85
CA PRO A 36 -14.20 -4.20 -8.92
C PRO A 36 -13.90 -4.66 -7.48
N THR A 37 -12.98 -3.98 -6.79
CA THR A 37 -12.60 -4.30 -5.41
C THR A 37 -13.80 -4.31 -4.44
N SER A 38 -14.83 -3.51 -4.71
CA SER A 38 -16.07 -3.52 -3.92
C SER A 38 -16.78 -4.86 -3.94
N ASP A 39 -16.79 -5.54 -5.09
CA ASP A 39 -17.44 -6.85 -5.24
C ASP A 39 -16.55 -7.97 -4.72
N LEU A 40 -15.22 -7.86 -4.90
CA LEU A 40 -14.25 -8.74 -4.24
C LEU A 40 -14.41 -8.72 -2.72
N ARG A 41 -14.57 -7.54 -2.09
CA ARG A 41 -14.80 -7.43 -0.64
C ARG A 41 -16.11 -8.06 -0.19
N LYS A 42 -17.17 -8.02 -1.01
CA LYS A 42 -18.44 -8.71 -0.70
C LYS A 42 -18.29 -10.22 -0.84
N LEU A 43 -17.62 -10.68 -1.90
CA LEU A 43 -17.41 -12.10 -2.15
C LEU A 43 -16.48 -12.72 -1.11
N ALA A 44 -15.42 -12.03 -0.71
CA ALA A 44 -14.48 -12.49 0.31
C ALA A 44 -15.18 -12.83 1.63
N LYS A 45 -16.33 -12.23 1.97
CA LYS A 45 -17.10 -12.59 3.18
C LYS A 45 -17.80 -13.95 3.09
N LYS A 46 -17.95 -14.50 1.89
CA LYS A 46 -18.76 -15.70 1.60
C LYS A 46 -17.92 -16.92 1.23
N ILE A 47 -16.66 -16.73 0.85
CA ILE A 47 -15.77 -17.84 0.48
C ILE A 47 -15.32 -18.61 1.73
N PRO A 48 -14.97 -19.90 1.59
CA PRO A 48 -14.33 -20.68 2.65
C PRO A 48 -13.09 -19.98 3.21
N LYS A 49 -12.79 -20.23 4.49
CA LYS A 49 -11.78 -19.52 5.30
C LYS A 49 -10.67 -20.42 5.81
N GLU A 50 -10.82 -21.71 5.56
CA GLU A 50 -9.86 -22.76 5.86
C GLU A 50 -8.55 -22.44 5.13
N LYS A 51 -7.43 -22.54 5.86
CA LYS A 51 -6.11 -22.12 5.36
C LYS A 51 -5.73 -22.85 4.06
N ASP A 52 -5.97 -24.16 4.00
CA ASP A 52 -5.66 -24.98 2.83
C ASP A 52 -6.43 -24.51 1.58
N PHE A 53 -7.71 -24.18 1.75
CA PHE A 53 -8.53 -23.62 0.67
C PHE A 53 -8.00 -22.26 0.19
N LEU A 54 -7.59 -21.40 1.13
CA LEU A 54 -7.03 -20.09 0.79
C LEU A 54 -5.67 -20.20 0.09
N ILE A 55 -4.85 -21.17 0.45
CA ILE A 55 -3.61 -21.48 -0.26
C ILE A 55 -3.90 -21.96 -1.68
N GLU A 56 -4.85 -22.87 -1.85
CA GLU A 56 -5.25 -23.36 -3.18
C GLU A 56 -5.80 -22.22 -4.06
N LEU A 57 -6.63 -21.33 -3.48
CA LEU A 57 -7.14 -20.14 -4.16
C LEU A 57 -6.01 -19.17 -4.57
N TRP A 58 -5.00 -18.99 -3.73
CA TRP A 58 -3.82 -18.17 -4.02
C TRP A 58 -2.95 -18.71 -5.15
N GLN A 59 -2.86 -20.04 -5.22
CA GLN A 59 -2.08 -20.75 -6.23
C GLN A 59 -2.72 -20.73 -7.61
N THR A 60 -3.98 -20.29 -7.72
CA THR A 60 -4.54 -19.96 -9.02
C THR A 60 -3.81 -18.77 -9.65
N ASP A 61 -3.76 -18.74 -10.98
CA ASP A 61 -3.08 -17.65 -11.69
C ASP A 61 -3.85 -16.33 -11.61
N TYR A 62 -5.11 -16.34 -11.19
CA TYR A 62 -5.99 -15.18 -11.25
C TYR A 62 -5.66 -14.12 -10.20
N HIS A 63 -5.42 -12.89 -10.67
CA HIS A 63 -5.16 -11.73 -9.80
C HIS A 63 -6.25 -11.54 -8.74
N GLU A 64 -7.52 -11.62 -9.14
CA GLU A 64 -8.67 -11.51 -8.25
C GLU A 64 -8.74 -12.60 -7.19
N CYS A 65 -8.25 -13.82 -7.47
CA CYS A 65 -8.22 -14.90 -6.50
C CYS A 65 -7.16 -14.66 -5.42
N LYS A 66 -5.99 -14.12 -5.80
CA LYS A 66 -4.98 -13.64 -4.85
C LYS A 66 -5.53 -12.51 -3.97
N ILE A 67 -6.23 -11.54 -4.56
CA ILE A 67 -6.90 -10.47 -3.82
C ILE A 67 -7.96 -11.02 -2.85
N LEU A 68 -8.81 -11.95 -3.31
CA LEU A 68 -9.79 -12.62 -2.44
C LEU A 68 -9.14 -13.34 -1.27
N THR A 69 -8.02 -14.02 -1.53
CA THR A 69 -7.24 -14.71 -0.49
C THR A 69 -6.80 -13.73 0.58
N VAL A 70 -6.14 -12.63 0.22
CA VAL A 70 -5.69 -11.60 1.19
C VAL A 70 -6.87 -10.98 1.96
N LEU A 71 -8.01 -10.78 1.29
CA LEU A 71 -9.22 -10.28 1.96
C LEU A 71 -9.86 -11.30 2.89
N ALA A 72 -9.56 -12.59 2.72
CA ALA A 72 -10.18 -13.68 3.45
C ALA A 72 -9.32 -14.26 4.57
N LEU A 73 -7.99 -14.13 4.48
CA LEU A 73 -7.05 -14.51 5.51
C LEU A 73 -7.38 -13.82 6.85
N ASN A 74 -7.25 -14.58 7.93
CA ASN A 74 -7.17 -14.02 9.27
C ASN A 74 -5.71 -13.65 9.56
N PRO A 75 -5.38 -12.37 9.78
CA PRO A 75 -3.99 -11.94 9.98
C PRO A 75 -3.32 -12.61 11.17
N LYS A 76 -4.07 -12.92 12.24
CA LYS A 76 -3.54 -13.54 13.46
C LYS A 76 -3.08 -14.98 13.26
N ASP A 77 -3.55 -15.63 12.20
CA ASP A 77 -3.26 -17.04 11.92
C ASP A 77 -2.11 -17.19 10.89
N CYS A 78 -1.61 -16.08 10.36
CA CYS A 78 -0.51 -16.07 9.38
C CYS A 78 0.83 -16.16 10.11
N THR A 79 1.56 -17.26 9.90
CA THR A 79 2.94 -17.41 10.41
C THR A 79 3.93 -16.61 9.56
N THR A 80 5.20 -16.58 9.98
CA THR A 80 6.26 -15.96 9.16
C THR A 80 6.43 -16.69 7.83
N GLU A 81 6.30 -18.01 7.83
CA GLU A 81 6.36 -18.85 6.63
C GLU A 81 5.21 -18.53 5.68
N ASP A 82 3.99 -18.36 6.20
CA ASP A 82 2.84 -17.93 5.38
C ASP A 82 3.07 -16.58 4.76
N ILE A 83 3.58 -15.62 5.55
CA ILE A 83 3.86 -14.27 5.08
C ILE A 83 4.88 -14.29 3.93
N ASN A 84 5.96 -15.05 4.06
CA ASN A 84 6.96 -15.19 3.02
C ASN A 84 6.36 -15.85 1.76
N PHE A 85 5.61 -16.95 1.93
CA PHE A 85 4.92 -17.63 0.83
C PHE A 85 3.99 -16.68 0.04
N PHE A 86 3.19 -15.87 0.74
CA PHE A 86 2.33 -14.89 0.08
C PHE A 86 3.14 -13.76 -0.54
N MET A 87 4.15 -13.22 0.14
CA MET A 87 4.99 -12.13 -0.41
C MET A 87 5.69 -12.54 -1.71
N ASP A 88 6.21 -13.77 -1.79
CA ASP A 88 6.88 -14.31 -2.97
C ASP A 88 5.95 -14.39 -4.20
N GLY A 89 4.64 -14.55 -3.97
CA GLY A 89 3.63 -14.60 -5.03
C GLY A 89 3.05 -13.25 -5.44
N ILE A 90 3.52 -12.13 -4.85
CA ILE A 90 3.04 -10.77 -5.17
C ILE A 90 3.75 -10.25 -6.42
N ILE A 91 2.96 -9.95 -7.45
CA ILE A 91 3.46 -9.46 -8.74
C ILE A 91 2.90 -8.08 -9.13
N SER A 92 2.08 -7.48 -8.28
CA SER A 92 1.42 -6.21 -8.56
C SER A 92 1.39 -5.29 -7.35
N TRP A 93 1.34 -3.99 -7.61
CA TRP A 93 1.41 -2.97 -6.57
C TRP A 93 0.16 -2.93 -5.69
N ASP A 94 -1.02 -3.23 -6.24
CA ASP A 94 -2.28 -3.21 -5.50
C ASP A 94 -2.39 -4.40 -4.54
N LEU A 95 -1.92 -5.58 -4.95
CA LEU A 95 -1.84 -6.77 -4.10
C LEU A 95 -0.82 -6.58 -2.98
N CYS A 96 0.35 -5.99 -3.29
CA CYS A 96 1.34 -5.59 -2.29
C CYS A 96 0.73 -4.66 -1.22
N ASP A 97 0.09 -3.58 -1.65
CA ASP A 97 -0.49 -2.59 -0.74
C ASP A 97 -1.66 -3.17 0.06
N LEU A 98 -2.46 -4.04 -0.56
CA LEU A 98 -3.55 -4.74 0.12
C LEU A 98 -3.01 -5.68 1.20
N PHE A 99 -1.99 -6.48 0.88
CA PHE A 99 -1.36 -7.40 1.82
C PHE A 99 -0.76 -6.66 3.02
N CYS A 100 -0.09 -5.52 2.78
CA CYS A 100 0.41 -4.65 3.85
C CYS A 100 -0.71 -4.20 4.80
N LYS A 101 -1.83 -3.71 4.25
CA LYS A 101 -2.95 -3.13 5.03
C LYS A 101 -3.81 -4.17 5.74
N ASN A 102 -3.92 -5.36 5.17
CA ASN A 102 -4.78 -6.41 5.69
C ASN A 102 -4.04 -7.35 6.63
N ILE A 103 -2.80 -7.73 6.30
CA ILE A 103 -2.08 -8.80 6.99
C ILE A 103 -0.93 -8.25 7.83
N LEU A 104 0.02 -7.56 7.18
CA LEU A 104 1.29 -7.22 7.82
C LEU A 104 1.12 -6.18 8.94
N ILE A 105 0.36 -5.11 8.73
CA ILE A 105 0.10 -4.08 9.76
C ILE A 105 -0.65 -4.62 10.99
N LYS A 106 -1.18 -5.85 10.92
CA LYS A 106 -1.89 -6.52 12.01
C LYS A 106 -1.00 -7.48 12.81
N GLN A 107 0.23 -7.70 12.36
CA GLN A 107 1.23 -8.44 13.13
C GLN A 107 1.70 -7.59 14.31
N ALA A 108 1.90 -8.22 15.48
CA ALA A 108 2.33 -7.51 16.68
C ALA A 108 3.72 -6.86 16.51
N ASP A 109 4.57 -7.46 15.68
CA ASP A 109 5.94 -7.06 15.42
C ASP A 109 6.14 -6.50 14.00
N PHE A 110 5.10 -5.91 13.39
CA PHE A 110 5.10 -5.53 11.97
C PHE A 110 6.30 -4.65 11.55
N ASP A 111 6.88 -3.87 12.46
CA ASP A 111 8.04 -3.02 12.18
C ASP A 111 9.24 -3.85 11.69
N ARG A 112 9.36 -5.13 12.09
CA ARG A 112 10.41 -6.03 11.60
C ARG A 112 10.41 -6.16 10.07
N PHE A 113 9.23 -6.08 9.44
CA PHE A 113 9.11 -6.15 7.99
C PHE A 113 9.58 -4.85 7.33
N ILE A 114 9.34 -3.70 7.96
CA ILE A 114 9.88 -2.42 7.49
C ILE A 114 11.40 -2.49 7.55
N GLN A 115 11.97 -2.78 8.72
CA GLN A 115 13.43 -2.83 8.91
C GLN A 115 14.10 -3.89 8.01
N GLY A 116 13.50 -5.07 7.90
CA GLY A 116 14.06 -6.17 7.12
C GLY A 116 13.96 -5.99 5.60
N TRP A 117 13.00 -5.22 5.11
CA TRP A 117 12.74 -5.11 3.67
C TRP A 117 13.08 -3.75 3.06
N ILE A 118 13.37 -2.72 3.87
CA ILE A 118 13.61 -1.35 3.39
C ILE A 118 14.80 -1.27 2.40
N ASP A 119 15.78 -2.16 2.52
CA ASP A 119 16.94 -2.27 1.62
C ASP A 119 16.85 -3.46 0.64
N SER A 120 15.70 -4.12 0.55
CA SER A 120 15.58 -5.30 -0.29
C SER A 120 15.81 -4.98 -1.77
N LYS A 121 16.56 -5.88 -2.43
CA LYS A 121 16.71 -5.86 -3.89
C LYS A 121 15.44 -6.36 -4.58
N ASP A 122 14.56 -7.06 -3.89
CA ASP A 122 13.28 -7.49 -4.43
C ASP A 122 12.26 -6.35 -4.41
N LEU A 123 11.65 -6.11 -5.56
CA LEU A 123 10.82 -4.93 -5.80
C LEU A 123 9.66 -4.84 -4.81
N PHE A 124 8.91 -5.92 -4.63
CA PHE A 124 7.70 -5.90 -3.80
C PHE A 124 8.00 -5.96 -2.30
N TYR A 125 9.12 -6.56 -1.89
CA TYR A 125 9.61 -6.46 -0.52
C TYR A 125 9.95 -5.00 -0.17
N LYS A 126 10.76 -4.32 -0.99
CA LYS A 126 11.09 -2.91 -0.75
C LYS A 126 9.87 -1.99 -0.87
N ARG A 127 8.96 -2.25 -1.81
CA ARG A 127 7.68 -1.54 -1.89
C ARG A 127 6.85 -1.75 -0.61
N ALA A 128 6.79 -2.97 -0.09
CA ALA A 128 6.02 -3.30 1.11
C ALA A 128 6.53 -2.55 2.33
N ALA A 129 7.85 -2.37 2.49
CA ALA A 129 8.41 -1.54 3.56
C ALA A 129 7.85 -0.12 3.53
N PHE A 130 7.90 0.56 2.37
CA PHE A 130 7.33 1.91 2.23
C PHE A 130 5.80 1.92 2.37
N SER A 131 5.10 0.92 1.82
CA SER A 131 3.65 0.81 1.96
C SER A 131 3.22 0.58 3.41
N LEU A 132 4.03 -0.12 4.21
CA LEU A 132 3.81 -0.30 5.64
C LEU A 132 3.99 1.02 6.39
N ILE A 133 5.06 1.77 6.14
CA ILE A 133 5.25 3.13 6.70
C ILE A 133 4.03 4.01 6.40
N ALA A 134 3.57 4.02 5.15
CA ALA A 134 2.37 4.77 4.76
C ALA A 134 1.14 4.31 5.56
N SER A 135 0.93 3.00 5.65
CA SER A 135 -0.21 2.39 6.34
C SER A 135 -0.20 2.68 7.84
N THR A 136 0.95 2.63 8.50
CA THR A 136 1.10 2.93 9.94
C THR A 136 0.52 4.29 10.29
N SER A 137 0.84 5.33 9.50
CA SER A 137 0.32 6.70 9.72
C SER A 137 -1.21 6.85 9.58
N THR A 138 -1.88 5.83 9.03
CA THR A 138 -3.35 5.80 8.87
C THR A 138 -4.07 4.94 9.90
N HIS A 139 -3.34 4.03 10.56
CA HIS A 139 -3.89 3.02 11.47
C HIS A 139 -3.51 3.23 12.93
N ALA A 140 -2.46 3.99 13.21
CA ALA A 140 -1.97 4.28 14.54
C ALA A 140 -1.76 5.78 14.74
N SER A 141 -1.86 6.24 15.99
CA SER A 141 -1.32 7.54 16.37
C SER A 141 0.19 7.39 16.52
N LEU A 142 0.95 8.18 15.77
CA LEU A 142 2.40 8.20 15.82
C LEU A 142 2.87 9.41 16.62
N SER A 143 3.83 9.18 17.51
CA SER A 143 4.61 10.25 18.10
C SER A 143 5.45 10.94 17.03
N ILE A 144 5.83 12.20 17.29
CA ILE A 144 6.72 12.94 16.40
C ILE A 144 8.07 12.24 16.23
N THR A 145 8.57 11.58 17.28
CA THR A 145 9.81 10.79 17.22
C THR A 145 9.68 9.63 16.24
N GLU A 146 8.58 8.87 16.27
CA GLU A 146 8.34 7.80 15.31
C GLU A 146 8.20 8.33 13.89
N ILE A 147 7.53 9.47 13.70
CA ILE A 147 7.41 10.12 12.39
C ILE A 147 8.79 10.50 11.86
N LYS A 148 9.66 11.11 12.68
CA LYS A 148 11.05 11.44 12.30
C LYS A 148 11.82 10.19 11.88
N ASN A 149 11.76 9.13 12.67
CA ASN A 149 12.43 7.87 12.35
C ASN A 149 11.97 7.31 10.99
N TYR A 150 10.67 7.34 10.69
CA TYR A 150 10.18 6.90 9.39
C TYR A 150 10.55 7.83 8.24
N LEU A 151 10.58 9.16 8.46
CA LEU A 151 11.07 10.13 7.47
C LEU A 151 12.55 9.89 7.14
N ASP A 152 13.37 9.60 8.14
CA ASP A 152 14.79 9.26 7.97
C ASP A 152 14.96 7.98 7.16
N LEU A 153 14.19 6.93 7.45
CA LEU A 153 14.18 5.70 6.65
C LEU A 153 13.82 5.98 5.18
N ILE A 154 12.81 6.83 4.93
CA ILE A 154 12.46 7.24 3.56
C ILE A 154 13.62 7.99 2.91
N ALA A 155 14.22 8.96 3.59
CA ALA A 155 15.30 9.78 3.03
C ALA A 155 16.55 8.94 2.70
N ILE A 156 16.89 7.96 3.54
CA ILE A 156 18.06 7.10 3.38
C ILE A 156 17.84 6.09 2.24
N HIS A 157 16.74 5.35 2.27
CA HIS A 157 16.58 4.12 1.47
C HIS A 157 15.81 4.29 0.15
N SER A 158 15.33 5.50 -0.16
CA SER A 158 14.52 5.75 -1.35
C SER A 158 15.30 6.08 -2.63
N ASP A 159 16.63 5.95 -2.61
CA ASP A 159 17.44 6.04 -3.82
C ASP A 159 17.26 4.79 -4.68
N ASP A 160 16.17 4.75 -5.43
CA ASP A 160 15.76 3.58 -6.18
C ASP A 160 15.04 4.00 -7.46
N ASP A 161 15.52 3.56 -8.62
CA ASP A 161 14.94 3.98 -9.89
C ASP A 161 13.67 3.23 -10.29
N ARG A 162 13.32 2.15 -9.58
CA ARG A 162 12.12 1.36 -9.86
C ARG A 162 10.87 2.19 -9.52
N LEU A 163 10.06 2.47 -10.54
CA LEU A 163 8.90 3.36 -10.43
C LEU A 163 7.93 2.98 -9.30
N LEU A 164 7.68 1.68 -9.11
CA LEU A 164 6.78 1.19 -8.06
C LEU A 164 7.35 1.43 -6.66
N VAL A 165 8.67 1.40 -6.48
CA VAL A 165 9.32 1.74 -5.20
C VAL A 165 9.23 3.25 -4.97
N LYS A 166 9.59 4.08 -5.97
CA LYS A 166 9.49 5.55 -5.89
C LYS A 166 8.09 6.03 -5.53
N LYS A 167 7.07 5.43 -6.17
CA LYS A 167 5.66 5.76 -5.87
C LYS A 167 5.29 5.43 -4.43
N ALA A 168 5.77 4.32 -3.88
CA ALA A 168 5.49 3.95 -2.50
C ALA A 168 6.23 4.86 -1.51
N ALA A 169 7.50 5.19 -1.75
CA ALA A 169 8.27 6.12 -0.92
C ALA A 169 7.68 7.55 -0.94
N SER A 170 7.26 8.05 -2.11
CA SER A 170 6.55 9.33 -2.21
C SER A 170 5.22 9.27 -1.46
N TRP A 171 4.47 8.17 -1.60
CA TRP A 171 3.20 8.02 -0.90
C TRP A 171 3.37 7.95 0.62
N SER A 172 4.37 7.23 1.14
CA SER A 172 4.65 7.17 2.59
C SER A 172 5.04 8.53 3.16
N LEU A 173 5.88 9.29 2.45
CA LEU A 173 6.23 10.66 2.82
C LEU A 173 5.01 11.58 2.93
N ARG A 174 4.08 11.47 1.98
CA ARG A 174 2.82 12.24 2.01
C ARG A 174 1.89 11.81 3.13
N GLU A 175 1.76 10.53 3.41
CA GLU A 175 0.86 10.05 4.47
C GLU A 175 1.36 10.42 5.87
N LEU A 176 2.67 10.38 6.11
CA LEU A 176 3.26 10.87 7.36
C LEU A 176 2.96 12.36 7.56
N GLY A 177 3.15 13.17 6.52
CA GLY A 177 2.88 14.61 6.55
C GLY A 177 1.42 15.00 6.74
N LYS A 178 0.47 14.07 6.55
CA LYS A 178 -0.97 14.32 6.81
C LYS A 178 -1.37 14.16 8.26
N THR A 179 -0.47 13.69 9.13
CA THR A 179 -0.82 13.36 10.52
C THR A 179 -1.22 14.58 11.33
N ASN A 180 -0.41 15.64 11.30
CA ASN A 180 -0.65 16.92 11.97
C ASN A 180 0.31 17.98 11.37
N ASP A 181 0.20 19.24 11.81
CA ASP A 181 1.01 20.34 11.26
C ASP A 181 2.52 20.18 11.50
N GLU A 182 2.94 19.69 12.67
CA GLU A 182 4.37 19.44 12.92
C GLU A 182 4.92 18.33 12.00
N ALA A 183 4.14 17.27 11.77
CA ALA A 183 4.49 16.21 10.84
C ALA A 183 4.55 16.70 9.38
N LYS A 184 3.64 17.62 8.99
CA LYS A 184 3.67 18.28 7.68
C LYS A 184 4.98 19.04 7.49
N ASP A 185 5.38 19.85 8.47
CA ASP A 185 6.60 20.65 8.40
C ASP A 185 7.86 19.79 8.38
N LEU A 186 7.87 18.67 9.10
CA LEU A 186 8.94 17.67 9.02
C LEU A 186 9.01 17.02 7.63
N ALA A 187 7.87 16.55 7.11
CA ALA A 187 7.82 15.89 5.79
C ALA A 187 8.23 16.84 4.64
N ILE A 188 7.85 18.12 4.72
CA ILE A 188 8.29 19.15 3.75
C ILE A 188 9.79 19.33 3.81
N ARG A 189 10.37 19.52 5.01
CA ARG A 189 11.83 19.66 5.17
C ARG A 189 12.59 18.45 4.64
N THR A 190 12.14 17.24 4.99
CA THR A 190 12.73 15.99 4.46
C THR A 190 12.66 15.96 2.93
N ALA A 191 11.54 16.33 2.33
CA ALA A 191 11.41 16.38 0.87
C ALA A 191 12.37 17.41 0.23
N GLU A 192 12.49 18.60 0.80
CA GLU A 192 13.40 19.65 0.32
C GLU A 192 14.86 19.24 0.43
N GLU A 193 15.25 18.54 1.50
CA GLU A 193 16.59 17.98 1.66
C GLU A 193 16.87 16.87 0.65
N MET A 194 15.93 15.92 0.49
CA MET A 194 16.00 14.88 -0.54
C MET A 194 16.15 15.46 -1.95
N GLN A 195 15.50 16.58 -2.24
CA GLN A 195 15.58 17.25 -3.54
C GLN A 195 16.97 17.83 -3.84
N LYS A 196 17.75 18.19 -2.81
CA LYS A 196 19.10 18.75 -2.97
C LYS A 196 20.18 17.68 -3.19
N GLN A 197 19.84 16.41 -2.98
CA GLN A 197 20.78 15.29 -3.17
C GLN A 197 20.97 14.98 -4.66
N ASP A 198 22.14 14.43 -5.00
CA ASP A 198 22.46 13.93 -6.34
C ASP A 198 21.84 12.55 -6.59
N SER A 199 20.51 12.50 -6.55
CA SER A 199 19.72 11.30 -6.86
C SER A 199 18.46 11.71 -7.62
N LYS A 200 18.34 11.24 -8.86
CA LYS A 200 17.14 11.48 -9.69
C LYS A 200 15.89 10.85 -9.06
N ALA A 201 16.04 9.72 -8.38
CA ALA A 201 14.96 9.05 -7.68
C ALA A 201 14.43 9.92 -6.53
N LYS A 202 15.32 10.37 -5.63
CA LYS A 202 14.95 11.23 -4.50
C LYS A 202 14.38 12.57 -4.94
N GLN A 203 14.95 13.18 -5.98
CA GLN A 203 14.42 14.41 -6.57
C GLN A 203 13.01 14.23 -7.12
N TRP A 204 12.72 13.09 -7.78
CA TRP A 204 11.38 12.78 -8.27
C TRP A 204 10.39 12.60 -7.11
N ILE A 205 10.77 11.84 -6.08
CA ILE A 205 9.97 11.58 -4.88
C ILE A 205 9.62 12.90 -4.18
N ALA A 206 10.63 13.73 -3.94
CA ALA A 206 10.45 15.04 -3.30
C ALA A 206 9.50 15.94 -4.10
N LYS A 207 9.71 16.07 -5.41
CA LYS A 207 8.84 16.87 -6.29
C LYS A 207 7.41 16.36 -6.31
N ASP A 208 7.21 15.05 -6.29
CA ASP A 208 5.87 14.44 -6.25
C ASP A 208 5.18 14.68 -4.91
N ALA A 209 5.89 14.49 -3.79
CA ALA A 209 5.37 14.70 -2.44
C ALA A 209 5.00 16.17 -2.17
N LEU A 210 5.88 17.10 -2.52
CA LEU A 210 5.71 18.54 -2.26
C LEU A 210 4.45 19.11 -2.94
N LYS A 211 4.04 18.60 -4.10
CA LYS A 211 2.81 19.04 -4.78
C LYS A 211 1.55 18.90 -3.91
N GLU A 212 1.55 17.92 -3.01
CA GLU A 212 0.43 17.66 -2.10
C GLU A 212 0.67 18.25 -0.72
N LEU A 213 1.87 18.07 -0.15
CA LEU A 213 2.20 18.48 1.22
C LEU A 213 1.97 19.97 1.46
N ILE A 214 2.37 20.84 0.52
CA ILE A 214 2.20 22.30 0.64
C ILE A 214 0.73 22.74 0.61
N LEU A 215 -0.18 21.87 0.19
CA LEU A 215 -1.61 22.15 0.11
C LEU A 215 -2.35 21.61 1.34
N LEU A 216 -1.68 21.00 2.30
CA LEU A 216 -2.32 20.39 3.45
C LEU A 216 -2.75 21.44 4.48
N VAL A 217 -4.03 21.37 4.88
CA VAL A 217 -4.68 22.23 5.87
C VAL A 217 -5.46 21.40 6.88
N GLN A 218 -5.58 21.92 8.09
CA GLN A 218 -6.38 21.33 9.17
C GLN A 218 -7.84 21.75 9.01
N ALA A 219 -8.72 20.82 8.62
CA ALA A 219 -10.14 21.10 8.52
C ALA A 219 -10.89 20.77 9.83
N PRO A 220 -11.93 21.54 10.20
CA PRO A 220 -12.76 21.23 11.35
C PRO A 220 -13.32 19.80 11.31
N GLY A 221 -13.25 19.09 12.44
CA GLY A 221 -13.76 17.72 12.57
C GLY A 221 -12.94 16.62 11.88
N ARG A 222 -11.76 16.95 11.35
CA ARG A 222 -10.83 15.96 10.76
C ARG A 222 -9.63 15.76 11.69
N SER A 223 -9.28 14.50 11.95
CA SER A 223 -8.08 14.17 12.73
C SER A 223 -6.78 14.29 11.92
N ARG A 224 -6.87 14.26 10.59
CA ARG A 224 -5.73 14.35 9.67
C ARG A 224 -5.91 15.53 8.74
N LEU A 225 -4.80 16.11 8.32
CA LEU A 225 -4.76 17.18 7.34
C LEU A 225 -5.32 16.71 5.99
N ILE A 226 -5.97 17.63 5.29
CA ILE A 226 -6.55 17.39 3.96
C ILE A 226 -6.05 18.45 2.99
N SER A 227 -6.17 18.18 1.69
CA SER A 227 -5.84 19.20 0.70
C SER A 227 -6.82 20.38 0.78
N SER A 228 -6.28 21.60 0.74
CA SER A 228 -7.02 22.86 0.58
C SER A 228 -7.83 22.93 -0.70
N LYS A 229 -7.55 22.06 -1.68
CA LYS A 229 -8.34 21.94 -2.92
C LYS A 229 -9.57 21.04 -2.76
N SER A 230 -9.70 20.30 -1.66
CA SER A 230 -10.88 19.47 -1.37
C SER A 230 -12.10 20.33 -1.01
N LYS A 231 -13.31 19.76 -1.05
CA LYS A 231 -14.55 20.50 -0.71
C LYS A 231 -14.46 21.14 0.68
N MET A 232 -14.08 20.36 1.70
CA MET A 232 -13.92 20.86 3.07
C MET A 232 -12.67 21.75 3.25
N GLY A 233 -11.59 21.47 2.53
CA GLY A 233 -10.35 22.23 2.66
C GLY A 233 -10.43 23.67 2.12
N LYS A 234 -11.41 23.95 1.25
CA LYS A 234 -11.69 25.31 0.75
C LYS A 234 -12.42 26.20 1.76
N GLU A 235 -12.94 25.62 2.83
CA GLU A 235 -13.70 26.31 3.88
C GLU A 235 -12.80 26.69 5.08
N VAL A 236 -11.50 26.36 5.00
CA VAL A 236 -10.46 26.62 6.01
C VAL A 236 -9.66 27.86 5.65
#